data_AF-M6ZQY5-F1
#
_entry.id   AF-M6ZQY5-F1
#
_cell.length_a   1.000
_cell.length_b   1.000
_cell.length_c   1.000
_cell.angle_alpha   90.00
_cell.angle_beta   90.00
_cell.angle_gamma   90.00
#
_symmetry.space_group_name_H-M   'P 1'
#
loop_
_entity.id
_entity.type
_entity.pdbx_description
1 polymer ?
#
loop_
_entity_poly.entity_id
_entity_poly.type
_entity_poly.pdbx_seq_one_letter_code
_entity_poly.pdbx_strand_id
1 'polypeptide(L)'
;MRYFIFGFLVFIFLILNCISKNHNTTNLKITERGNCKSGFGLYVFTYGRSLYPDRFLNVEEDKESREIVYLFYLIRIPGKNILIDSGFLNESYKKIWFLSFENPDRLIKKCGIDPKEITDIVLTHFHFDHAGGIFLFLQQFYTYKITIWIFLKNNLTFQINLCI
;
A
#
# COMPACT_ATOMS: atom_id res chain seq x y z
N MET A 1 -26.20 49.22 25.47
CA MET A 1 -25.72 48.02 26.21
C MET A 1 -26.43 46.73 25.76
N ARG A 2 -26.45 46.41 24.46
CA ARG A 2 -27.06 45.17 23.93
C ARG A 2 -26.15 44.37 22.98
N TYR A 3 -25.02 44.94 22.57
CA TYR A 3 -24.05 44.31 21.66
C TYR A 3 -22.82 43.72 22.36
N PHE A 4 -22.59 44.04 23.65
CA PHE A 4 -21.46 43.51 24.42
C PHE A 4 -21.68 42.06 24.91
N ILE A 5 -22.95 41.66 25.09
CA ILE A 5 -23.31 40.31 25.55
C ILE A 5 -23.21 39.28 24.40
N PHE A 6 -23.43 39.71 23.14
CA PHE A 6 -23.40 38.82 21.98
C PHE A 6 -21.97 38.42 21.57
N GLY A 7 -20.99 39.32 21.75
CA GLY A 7 -19.58 39.01 21.49
C GLY A 7 -18.96 38.02 22.49
N PHE A 8 -19.40 38.06 23.76
CA PHE A 8 -18.88 37.18 24.80
C PHE A 8 -19.40 35.74 24.68
N LEU A 9 -20.65 35.56 24.22
CA LEU A 9 -21.25 34.24 23.99
C LEU A 9 -20.62 33.50 22.78
N VAL A 10 -20.23 34.22 21.73
CA VAL A 10 -19.55 33.63 20.55
C VAL A 10 -18.13 33.19 20.90
N PHE A 11 -17.43 33.92 21.77
CA PHE A 11 -16.07 33.57 22.20
C PHE A 11 -16.03 32.33 23.11
N ILE A 12 -17.04 32.12 23.96
CA ILE A 12 -17.18 30.90 24.77
C ILE A 12 -17.47 29.66 23.91
N PHE A 13 -18.25 29.80 22.84
CA PHE A 13 -18.55 28.71 21.91
C PHE A 13 -17.34 28.26 21.08
N LEU A 14 -16.39 29.18 20.82
CA LEU A 14 -15.14 28.89 20.12
C LEU A 14 -14.09 28.23 21.04
N ILE A 15 -14.08 28.56 22.34
CA ILE A 15 -13.16 27.94 23.31
C ILE A 15 -13.63 26.54 23.73
N LEU A 16 -14.95 26.29 23.81
CA LEU A 16 -15.48 24.96 24.14
C LEU A 16 -15.32 23.92 23.03
N ASN A 17 -15.24 24.32 21.75
CA ASN A 17 -14.95 23.40 20.65
C ASN A 17 -13.45 23.10 20.46
N CYS A 18 -12.57 23.79 21.19
CA CYS A 18 -11.12 23.59 21.10
C CYS A 18 -10.55 22.73 22.24
N ILE A 19 -11.37 22.32 23.21
CA ILE A 19 -10.92 21.50 24.33
C ILE A 19 -11.80 20.25 24.44
N SER A 20 -11.21 19.12 24.03
CA SER A 20 -11.61 17.72 24.30
C SER A 20 -12.09 16.91 23.10
N LYS A 21 -11.14 16.62 22.20
CA LYS A 21 -10.88 15.22 21.84
C LYS A 21 -9.43 14.92 22.20
N ASN A 22 -9.18 14.79 23.50
CA ASN A 22 -7.98 14.14 23.99
C ASN A 22 -8.16 12.65 23.72
N HIS A 23 -7.85 12.21 22.49
CA HIS A 23 -7.76 10.78 22.22
C HIS A 23 -6.52 10.28 22.95
N ASN A 24 -6.73 9.68 24.12
CA ASN A 24 -5.73 8.86 24.79
C ASN A 24 -5.20 7.83 23.80
N THR A 25 -4.00 8.07 23.27
CA THR A 25 -3.28 7.24 22.30
C THR A 25 -2.68 6.00 22.97
N THR A 26 -3.47 5.31 23.79
CA THR A 26 -3.08 4.08 24.48
C THR A 26 -4.29 3.18 24.59
N ASN A 27 -4.83 2.76 23.44
CA ASN A 27 -5.66 1.56 23.22
C ASN A 27 -6.26 1.60 21.80
N LEU A 28 -5.40 1.67 20.77
CA LEU A 28 -5.79 1.17 19.46
C LEU A 28 -5.94 -0.35 19.61
N LYS A 29 -7.16 -0.78 19.94
CA LYS A 29 -7.55 -2.18 19.89
C LYS A 29 -7.12 -2.73 18.54
N ILE A 30 -6.35 -3.82 18.58
CA ILE A 30 -5.79 -4.59 17.45
C ILE A 30 -6.89 -5.14 16.50
N THR A 31 -8.17 -4.82 16.73
CA THR A 31 -9.35 -5.35 16.05
C THR A 31 -9.81 -4.57 14.81
N GLU A 32 -9.18 -3.45 14.43
CA GLU A 32 -9.40 -2.80 13.12
C GLU A 32 -8.23 -3.05 12.14
N ARG A 33 -7.61 -4.24 12.18
CA ARG A 33 -6.64 -4.64 11.16
C ARG A 33 -7.35 -4.82 9.81
N GLY A 34 -7.34 -3.76 9.02
CA GLY A 34 -7.27 -3.75 7.56
C GLY A 34 -8.42 -4.46 6.86
N ASN A 35 -9.64 -3.92 6.92
CA ASN A 35 -10.65 -4.27 5.93
C ASN A 35 -10.75 -3.13 4.91
N CYS A 36 -10.46 -3.41 3.65
CA CYS A 36 -10.59 -2.48 2.55
C CYS A 36 -12.06 -2.27 2.16
N LYS A 37 -13.01 -2.13 3.11
CA LYS A 37 -14.45 -2.06 2.80
C LYS A 37 -14.82 -0.88 1.90
N SER A 38 -14.14 0.25 2.09
CA SER A 38 -14.40 1.44 1.27
C SER A 38 -13.97 1.18 -0.17
N GLY A 39 -14.88 1.38 -1.12
CA GLY A 39 -14.60 1.38 -2.56
C GLY A 39 -13.75 2.56 -3.04
N PHE A 40 -13.28 3.40 -2.10
CA PHE A 40 -12.42 4.53 -2.36
C PHE A 40 -11.29 4.59 -1.31
N GLY A 41 -10.02 4.66 -1.73
CA GLY A 41 -8.89 4.83 -0.81
C GLY A 41 -7.56 4.30 -1.34
N LEU A 42 -6.47 4.65 -0.65
CA LEU A 42 -5.14 4.10 -0.83
C LEU A 42 -4.78 3.24 0.38
N TYR A 43 -4.40 1.99 0.12
CA TYR A 43 -4.04 1.02 1.14
C TYR A 43 -2.60 0.55 0.93
N VAL A 44 -1.88 0.37 2.03
CA VAL A 44 -0.47 -0.04 2.04
C VAL A 44 -0.37 -1.42 2.67
N PHE A 45 0.39 -2.31 2.04
CA PHE A 45 0.63 -3.66 2.54
C PHE A 45 2.11 -3.88 2.73
N THR A 46 2.52 -4.31 3.91
CA THR A 46 3.84 -4.90 4.11
C THR A 46 3.75 -6.39 3.82
N TYR A 47 4.47 -6.84 2.79
CA TYR A 47 4.50 -8.26 2.42
C TYR A 47 5.80 -8.94 2.85
N GLY A 48 6.84 -8.18 3.18
CA GLY A 48 8.06 -8.76 3.72
C GLY A 48 9.01 -7.78 4.38
N ARG A 49 9.98 -8.33 5.09
CA ARG A 49 11.14 -7.61 5.67
C ARG A 49 12.40 -8.44 5.46
N SER A 50 13.53 -7.82 5.18
CA SER A 50 14.83 -8.49 5.06
C SER A 50 15.94 -7.63 5.68
N LEU A 51 17.10 -8.25 5.95
CA LEU A 51 18.34 -7.50 6.10
C LEU A 51 18.93 -7.28 4.71
N TYR A 52 19.21 -6.03 4.38
CA TYR A 52 19.78 -5.64 3.11
C TYR A 52 21.18 -5.06 3.32
N PRO A 53 22.19 -5.52 2.57
CA PRO A 53 23.55 -5.04 2.74
C PRO A 53 23.69 -3.56 2.42
N ASP A 54 24.37 -2.83 3.29
CA ASP A 54 24.53 -1.38 3.21
C ASP A 54 25.32 -0.95 1.97
N ARG A 55 26.24 -1.79 1.50
CA ARG A 55 26.99 -1.58 0.25
C ARG A 55 26.12 -1.40 -1.01
N PHE A 56 24.85 -1.75 -0.96
CA PHE A 56 23.89 -1.58 -2.06
C PHE A 56 22.95 -0.37 -1.86
N LEU A 57 23.16 0.40 -0.80
CA LEU A 57 22.36 1.55 -0.43
C LEU A 57 23.22 2.82 -0.43
N ASN A 58 22.59 3.97 -0.69
CA ASN A 58 23.25 5.27 -0.56
C ASN A 58 23.19 5.72 0.90
N VAL A 59 24.10 5.20 1.72
CA VAL A 59 24.12 5.41 3.18
C VAL A 59 25.42 6.09 3.60
N GLU A 60 25.35 6.97 4.60
CA GLU A 60 26.53 7.68 5.11
C GLU A 60 27.37 6.81 6.05
N GLU A 61 26.71 6.03 6.90
CA GLU A 61 27.34 5.10 7.85
C GLU A 61 27.07 3.66 7.39
N ASP A 62 28.13 2.88 7.22
CA ASP A 62 28.08 1.46 6.89
C ASP A 62 27.97 0.62 8.18
N LYS A 63 26.82 -0.04 8.35
CA LYS A 63 26.50 -0.95 9.45
C LYS A 63 26.44 -2.40 8.98
N GLU A 64 27.11 -2.73 7.88
CA GLU A 64 27.08 -4.02 7.18
C GLU A 64 25.72 -4.32 6.51
N SER A 65 24.62 -4.22 7.26
CA SER A 65 23.27 -4.36 6.75
C SER A 65 22.24 -3.61 7.60
N ARG A 66 21.08 -3.35 7.01
CA ARG A 66 19.91 -2.79 7.71
C ARG A 66 18.62 -3.43 7.27
N GLU A 67 17.61 -3.35 8.12
CA GLU A 67 16.29 -3.85 7.76
C GLU A 67 15.65 -2.97 6.68
N ILE A 68 15.15 -3.61 5.62
CA ILE A 68 14.27 -2.99 4.64
C ILE A 68 12.89 -3.63 4.67
N VAL A 69 11.88 -2.84 4.31
CA VAL A 69 10.48 -3.25 4.32
C VAL A 69 9.97 -3.28 2.88
N TYR A 70 9.39 -4.40 2.49
CA TYR A 70 8.82 -4.57 1.18
C TYR A 70 7.33 -4.29 1.19
N LEU A 71 6.92 -3.37 0.32
CA LEU A 71 5.58 -2.83 0.26
C LEU A 71 4.97 -3.05 -1.11
N PHE A 72 3.65 -3.19 -1.14
CA PHE A 72 2.83 -2.95 -2.34
C PHE A 72 1.58 -2.19 -1.92
N TYR A 73 0.85 -1.65 -2.90
CA TYR A 73 -0.28 -0.76 -2.62
C TYR A 73 -1.52 -1.18 -3.38
N LEU A 74 -2.67 -0.80 -2.84
CA LEU A 74 -3.95 -0.91 -3.51
C LEU A 74 -4.60 0.47 -3.55
N ILE A 75 -4.95 0.92 -4.75
CA ILE A 75 -5.83 2.06 -4.97
C ILE A 75 -7.22 1.53 -5.29
N ARG A 76 -8.20 1.95 -4.50
CA ARG A 76 -9.62 1.70 -4.76
C ARG A 76 -10.26 3.00 -5.22
N ILE A 77 -10.98 2.92 -6.32
CA ILE A 77 -11.90 3.95 -6.81
C ILE A 77 -13.15 3.24 -7.35
N PRO A 78 -14.30 3.93 -7.53
CA PRO A 78 -15.52 3.28 -8.00
C PRO A 78 -15.28 2.43 -9.26
N GLY A 79 -15.55 1.12 -9.16
CA GLY A 79 -15.42 0.15 -10.25
C GLY A 79 -13.99 -0.32 -10.56
N LYS A 80 -12.97 0.08 -9.80
CA LYS A 80 -11.57 -0.30 -10.04
C LYS A 80 -10.82 -0.64 -8.75
N ASN A 81 -10.02 -1.71 -8.84
CA ASN A 81 -9.07 -2.11 -7.81
C ASN A 81 -7.69 -2.17 -8.48
N ILE A 82 -6.89 -1.13 -8.30
CA ILE A 82 -5.61 -0.95 -8.98
C ILE A 82 -4.48 -1.31 -8.01
N LEU A 83 -3.68 -2.29 -8.37
CA LEU A 83 -2.51 -2.70 -7.59
C LEU A 83 -1.29 -1.89 -8.04
N ILE A 84 -0.52 -1.32 -7.11
CA ILE A 84 0.80 -0.75 -7.37
C ILE A 84 1.84 -1.71 -6.84
N ASP A 85 2.63 -2.27 -7.76
CA ASP A 85 3.47 -3.45 -7.58
C ASP A 85 2.69 -4.70 -7.16
N SER A 86 3.28 -5.86 -7.41
CA SER A 86 2.67 -7.18 -7.16
C SER A 86 3.42 -7.98 -6.09
N GLY A 87 4.48 -7.41 -5.53
CA GLY A 87 5.37 -8.07 -4.58
C GLY A 87 6.14 -9.22 -5.23
N PHE A 88 6.34 -10.27 -4.43
CA PHE A 88 7.21 -11.40 -4.76
C PHE A 88 6.47 -12.73 -4.72
N LEU A 89 6.85 -13.66 -5.61
CA LEU A 89 6.40 -15.04 -5.56
C LEU A 89 7.53 -15.99 -5.97
N ASN A 90 8.23 -16.55 -4.98
CA ASN A 90 9.07 -17.72 -5.17
C ASN A 90 9.30 -18.43 -3.83
N GLU A 91 8.74 -19.63 -3.68
CA GLU A 91 8.78 -20.37 -2.41
C GLU A 91 10.20 -20.76 -1.99
N SER A 92 11.09 -21.05 -2.95
CA SER A 92 12.47 -21.45 -2.66
C SER A 92 13.30 -20.32 -2.07
N TYR A 93 13.12 -19.10 -2.59
CA TYR A 93 13.90 -17.93 -2.17
C TYR A 93 13.27 -17.19 -0.98
N LYS A 94 11.98 -17.39 -0.71
CA LYS A 94 11.26 -16.72 0.38
C LYS A 94 11.96 -16.87 1.74
N LYS A 95 12.37 -18.09 2.11
CA LYS A 95 13.02 -18.38 3.41
C LYS A 95 14.45 -17.84 3.51
N ILE A 96 15.10 -17.64 2.37
CA ILE A 96 16.48 -17.15 2.30
C ILE A 96 16.48 -15.62 2.37
N TRP A 97 15.50 -15.00 1.71
CA TRP A 97 15.49 -13.56 1.49
C TRP A 97 14.78 -12.77 2.59
N PHE A 98 13.74 -13.33 3.22
CA PHE A 98 12.89 -12.58 4.13
C PHE A 98 12.98 -13.09 5.57
N LEU A 99 13.11 -12.15 6.53
CA LEU A 99 12.91 -12.38 7.97
C LEU A 99 11.43 -12.62 8.30
N SER A 100 10.55 -11.91 7.59
CA SER A 100 9.10 -12.06 7.69
C SER A 100 8.50 -11.93 6.30
N PHE A 101 7.51 -12.75 5.97
CA PHE A 101 6.88 -12.74 4.66
C PHE A 101 5.44 -13.23 4.71
N GLU A 102 4.57 -12.55 3.99
CA GLU A 102 3.24 -13.04 3.65
C GLU A 102 2.96 -12.84 2.15
N ASN A 103 2.36 -13.85 1.52
CA ASN A 103 2.06 -13.79 0.09
C ASN A 103 1.13 -12.60 -0.20
N PRO A 104 1.41 -11.78 -1.23
CA PRO A 104 0.59 -10.61 -1.58
C PRO A 104 -0.91 -10.93 -1.78
N ASP A 105 -1.25 -12.07 -2.38
CA ASP A 105 -2.64 -12.50 -2.58
C ASP A 105 -3.38 -12.76 -1.27
N ARG A 106 -2.68 -13.29 -0.25
CA ARG A 106 -3.25 -13.52 1.08
C ARG A 106 -3.53 -12.23 1.81
N LEU A 107 -2.65 -11.23 1.67
CA LEU A 107 -2.84 -9.90 2.25
C LEU A 107 -4.07 -9.20 1.65
N ILE A 108 -4.27 -9.30 0.33
CA ILE A 108 -5.46 -8.81 -0.35
C ILE A 108 -6.73 -9.58 0.11
N LYS A 109 -6.67 -10.91 0.23
CA LYS A 109 -7.80 -11.68 0.78
C LYS A 109 -8.16 -11.26 2.20
N LYS A 110 -7.16 -11.06 3.07
CA LYS A 110 -7.36 -10.60 4.45
C LYS A 110 -8.01 -9.22 4.51
N CYS A 111 -7.78 -8.38 3.50
CA CYS A 111 -8.43 -7.09 3.39
C CYS A 111 -9.84 -7.13 2.80
N GLY A 112 -10.37 -8.32 2.50
CA GLY A 112 -11.75 -8.53 2.06
C GLY A 112 -11.96 -8.42 0.55
N ILE A 113 -10.89 -8.57 -0.25
CA ILE A 113 -10.95 -8.50 -1.71
C ILE A 113 -10.45 -9.84 -2.27
N ASP A 114 -11.16 -10.42 -3.24
CA ASP A 114 -10.62 -11.55 -4.00
C ASP A 114 -9.48 -11.03 -4.90
N PRO A 115 -8.27 -11.61 -4.89
CA PRO A 115 -7.18 -11.25 -5.80
C PRO A 115 -7.60 -11.21 -7.28
N LYS A 116 -8.63 -11.96 -7.67
CA LYS A 116 -9.20 -11.94 -9.01
C LYS A 116 -10.00 -10.67 -9.34
N GLU A 117 -10.38 -9.89 -8.34
CA GLU A 117 -11.07 -8.60 -8.49
C GLU A 117 -10.09 -7.43 -8.75
N ILE A 118 -8.77 -7.69 -8.76
CA ILE A 118 -7.79 -6.70 -9.19
C ILE A 118 -8.01 -6.43 -10.69
N THR A 119 -8.25 -5.16 -11.01
CA THR A 119 -8.62 -4.74 -12.38
C THR A 119 -7.41 -4.32 -13.20
N ASP A 120 -6.41 -3.74 -12.54
CA ASP A 120 -5.23 -3.16 -13.18
C ASP A 120 -4.03 -3.36 -12.24
N ILE A 121 -2.85 -3.60 -12.81
CA ILE A 121 -1.57 -3.66 -12.09
C ILE A 121 -0.63 -2.64 -12.71
N VAL A 122 -0.12 -1.73 -11.89
CA VAL A 122 0.90 -0.75 -12.24
C VAL A 122 2.19 -1.16 -11.57
N LEU A 123 3.23 -1.44 -12.35
CA LEU A 123 4.55 -1.75 -11.82
C LEU A 123 5.37 -0.47 -11.77
N THR A 124 5.97 -0.18 -10.63
CA THR A 124 6.95 0.92 -10.51
C THR A 124 8.18 0.63 -11.37
N HIS A 125 8.64 -0.62 -11.36
CA HIS A 125 9.69 -1.18 -12.21
C HIS A 125 9.65 -2.73 -12.16
N PHE A 126 10.58 -3.40 -12.85
CA PHE A 126 10.56 -4.85 -13.10
C PHE A 126 11.52 -5.68 -12.25
N HIS A 127 11.93 -5.20 -11.08
CA HIS A 127 12.65 -6.06 -10.15
C HIS A 127 11.73 -7.13 -9.55
N PHE A 128 12.33 -8.24 -9.12
CA PHE A 128 11.64 -9.43 -8.66
C PHE A 128 10.72 -9.19 -7.46
N ASP A 129 11.06 -8.21 -6.63
CA ASP A 129 10.33 -7.78 -5.44
C ASP A 129 9.15 -6.83 -5.74
N HIS A 130 9.03 -6.40 -6.99
CA HIS A 130 7.90 -5.57 -7.47
C HIS A 130 7.02 -6.35 -8.45
N ALA A 131 7.62 -7.09 -9.38
CA ALA A 131 6.94 -7.79 -10.47
C ALA A 131 6.79 -9.30 -10.25
N GLY A 132 7.37 -9.87 -9.20
CA GLY A 132 7.41 -11.32 -9.00
C GLY A 132 6.05 -11.94 -8.74
N GLY A 133 5.11 -11.19 -8.18
CA GLY A 133 3.77 -11.68 -7.82
C GLY A 133 2.68 -11.45 -8.88
N ILE A 134 2.98 -10.95 -10.09
CA ILE A 134 1.96 -10.56 -11.09
C ILE A 134 0.92 -11.68 -11.31
N PHE A 135 1.38 -12.92 -11.45
CA PHE A 135 0.53 -14.07 -11.76
C PHE A 135 -0.45 -14.44 -10.63
N LEU A 136 -0.28 -13.92 -9.42
CA LEU A 136 -1.22 -14.11 -8.31
C LEU A 136 -2.57 -13.43 -8.54
N PHE A 137 -2.61 -12.42 -9.41
CA PHE A 137 -3.75 -11.52 -9.59
C PHE A 137 -4.41 -11.65 -10.97
N LEU A 138 -3.94 -12.59 -11.80
CA LEU A 138 -4.54 -12.88 -13.11
C LEU A 138 -5.58 -14.01 -12.96
N GLN A 139 -6.77 -13.84 -13.53
CA GLN A 139 -7.71 -14.96 -13.79
C GLN A 139 -7.31 -15.73 -15.08
N GLN A 140 -7.56 -17.03 -15.13
CA GLN A 140 -7.08 -17.91 -16.21
C GLN A 140 -7.70 -17.70 -17.62
N PHE A 141 -8.72 -16.84 -17.80
CA PHE A 141 -9.51 -16.81 -19.05
C PHE A 141 -9.88 -15.41 -19.58
N TYR A 142 -9.24 -14.33 -19.12
CA TYR A 142 -9.51 -12.97 -19.59
C TYR A 142 -8.26 -12.32 -20.18
N THR A 143 -8.45 -11.49 -21.21
CA THR A 143 -7.44 -10.53 -21.68
C THR A 143 -7.24 -9.49 -20.59
N TYR A 144 -6.10 -9.54 -19.88
CA TYR A 144 -5.76 -8.49 -18.91
C TYR A 144 -5.26 -7.27 -19.64
N LYS A 145 -5.85 -6.11 -19.31
CA LYS A 145 -5.19 -4.84 -19.52
C LYS A 145 -4.14 -4.64 -18.42
N ILE A 146 -3.02 -5.34 -18.52
CA ILE A 146 -1.85 -5.05 -17.68
C ILE A 146 -1.28 -3.73 -18.20
N THR A 147 -1.64 -2.62 -17.56
CA THR A 147 -1.08 -1.32 -17.95
C THR A 147 0.23 -1.13 -17.22
N ILE A 148 1.31 -1.54 -17.87
CA ILE A 148 2.66 -1.39 -17.35
C ILE A 148 3.12 0.06 -17.56
N TRP A 149 2.95 0.90 -16.56
CA TRP A 149 3.54 2.24 -16.57
C TRP A 149 5.02 2.14 -16.19
N ILE A 150 5.87 1.81 -17.15
CA ILE A 150 7.32 1.96 -16.93
C ILE A 150 7.60 3.46 -16.94
N PHE A 151 7.89 4.04 -15.78
CA PHE A 151 8.50 5.37 -15.72
C PHE A 151 9.96 5.26 -16.20
N LEU A 152 10.15 5.05 -17.50
CA LEU A 152 11.44 5.32 -18.13
C LEU A 152 11.65 6.84 -18.11
N LYS A 153 12.89 7.28 -17.87
CA LYS A 153 13.32 8.70 -17.85
C LYS A 153 12.82 9.59 -19.01
N ASN A 154 12.21 9.01 -20.05
CA ASN A 154 11.85 9.64 -21.32
C ASN A 154 10.34 9.74 -21.61
N ASN A 155 9.45 9.72 -20.60
CA ASN A 155 7.99 9.90 -20.80
C ASN A 155 7.33 8.93 -21.81
N LEU A 156 7.84 7.71 -21.93
CA LEU A 156 7.24 6.67 -22.77
C LEU A 156 6.39 5.73 -21.91
N THR A 157 5.07 5.74 -22.13
CA THR A 157 4.16 4.74 -21.56
C THR A 157 4.08 3.55 -22.51
N PHE A 158 4.50 2.37 -22.06
CA PHE A 158 4.37 1.13 -22.83
C PHE A 158 3.17 0.33 -22.33
N GLN A 159 2.05 0.37 -23.05
CA GLN A 159 0.98 -0.59 -22.79
C GLN A 159 1.39 -1.95 -23.38
N ILE A 160 1.89 -2.84 -22.54
CA ILE A 160 2.17 -4.24 -22.91
C ILE A 160 0.89 -5.04 -22.65
N ASN A 161 0.11 -5.27 -23.71
CA ASN A 161 -0.96 -6.25 -23.63
C ASN A 161 -0.31 -7.64 -23.70
N LEU A 162 -0.18 -8.32 -22.56
CA LEU A 162 0.14 -9.74 -22.57
C LEU A 162 -1.11 -10.50 -23.05
N CYS A 163 -1.08 -10.97 -24.30
CA CYS A 163 -1.92 -12.10 -24.72
C CYS A 163 -1.23 -13.37 -24.24
N ILE A 164 -1.92 -14.12 -23.37
CA ILE A 164 -1.54 -15.47 -22.95
C ILE A 164 -2.51 -16.45 -23.59
#